data_AF-A0A9E5QNH2-F1
#
_entry.id   AF-A0A9E5QNH2-F1
#
_cell.length_a   1.000
_cell.length_b   1.000
_cell.length_c   1.000
_cell.angle_alpha   90.00
_cell.angle_beta   90.00
_cell.angle_gamma   90.00
#
_symmetry.space_group_name_H-M   'P 1'
#
loop_
_entity.id
_entity.type
_entity.pdbx_description
1 polymer ?
#
loop_
_entity_poly.entity_id
_entity_poly.type
_entity_poly.pdbx_seq_one_letter_code
_entity_poly.pdbx_strand_id
1 'polypeptide(L)'
;MRKVLLIFSELTDGDVEWLSKSGERIHLDAGTTLVPLGARVDNIWFVLDGALSVHTAAGTQLALMGSGEIVGEMSLVDPAPTAVSVRVASDATLLRISDATVSAKLSSDPAFAARFYRALCVFLASRLRSTTRRMGYGNDAEDADAKDELTDDLLDNVHLAGARFDRMLKRLAG
;
A
#
# COMPACT_ATOMS: atom_id res chain seq x y z
N MET A 1 3.43 -5.70 11.78
CA MET A 1 2.32 -4.77 12.06
C MET A 1 2.66 -3.27 11.90
N ARG A 2 3.91 -2.78 12.02
CA ARG A 2 4.21 -1.32 11.90
C ARG A 2 4.08 -0.71 10.49
N LYS A 3 4.26 -1.47 9.41
CA LYS A 3 4.16 -0.97 8.03
C LYS A 3 2.71 -0.77 7.55
N VAL A 4 1.77 -1.41 8.24
CA VAL A 4 0.36 -1.66 7.87
C VAL A 4 -0.46 -0.37 7.73
N LEU A 5 0.05 0.78 8.16
CA LEU A 5 -0.80 1.93 8.46
C LEU A 5 -0.28 3.26 7.91
N LEU A 6 0.84 3.25 7.19
CA LEU A 6 1.50 4.47 6.73
C LEU A 6 0.66 5.29 5.74
N ILE A 7 -0.20 4.65 4.95
CA ILE A 7 -1.10 5.42 4.10
C ILE A 7 -2.30 5.97 4.90
N PHE A 8 -2.81 5.20 5.85
CA PHE A 8 -4.01 5.56 6.63
C PHE A 8 -3.74 6.60 7.72
N SER A 9 -2.48 6.84 8.09
CA SER A 9 -2.10 7.92 9.02
C SER A 9 -2.36 9.30 8.43
N GLU A 10 -2.14 9.44 7.12
CA GLU A 10 -2.24 10.71 6.41
C GLU A 10 -3.65 11.04 5.93
N LEU A 11 -4.48 10.02 5.74
CA LEU A 11 -5.84 10.15 5.26
C LEU A 11 -6.79 10.51 6.40
N THR A 12 -7.79 11.34 6.13
CA THR A 12 -8.86 11.62 7.11
C THR A 12 -9.89 10.48 7.13
N ASP A 13 -10.75 10.48 8.14
CA ASP A 13 -11.87 9.53 8.23
C ASP A 13 -12.80 9.62 7.00
N GLY A 14 -13.00 10.83 6.46
CA GLY A 14 -13.79 11.04 5.25
C GLY A 14 -13.12 10.47 3.99
N ASP A 15 -11.79 10.52 3.91
CA ASP A 15 -11.03 9.94 2.80
C ASP A 15 -11.12 8.41 2.83
N VAL A 16 -10.99 7.81 4.03
CA VAL A 16 -11.11 6.37 4.22
C VAL A 16 -12.54 5.89 3.95
N GLU A 17 -13.55 6.66 4.36
CA GLU A 17 -14.94 6.40 3.99
C GLU A 17 -15.14 6.45 2.47
N TRP A 18 -14.55 7.44 1.80
CA TRP A 18 -14.63 7.54 0.35
C TRP A 18 -13.98 6.34 -0.34
N LEU A 19 -12.75 5.97 0.06
CA LEU A 19 -12.06 4.78 -0.47
C LEU A 19 -12.93 3.51 -0.31
N SER A 20 -13.52 3.33 0.87
CA SER A 20 -14.38 2.18 1.17
C SER A 20 -15.62 2.12 0.27
N LYS A 21 -16.20 3.27 -0.09
CA LYS A 21 -17.40 3.36 -0.95
C LYS A 21 -17.06 3.25 -2.44
N SER A 22 -15.89 3.73 -2.83
CA SER A 22 -15.46 3.79 -4.23
C SER A 22 -14.74 2.53 -4.69
N GLY A 23 -14.34 1.66 -3.76
CA GLY A 23 -13.68 0.40 -4.06
C GLY A 23 -14.59 -0.82 -3.97
N GLU A 24 -14.11 -1.89 -4.59
CA GLU A 24 -14.69 -3.22 -4.54
C GLU A 24 -13.83 -4.14 -3.68
N ARG A 25 -14.44 -4.83 -2.73
CA ARG A 25 -13.76 -5.89 -1.98
C ARG A 25 -13.66 -7.13 -2.85
N ILE A 26 -12.44 -7.59 -3.12
CA ILE A 26 -12.17 -8.83 -3.85
C ILE A 26 -11.41 -9.81 -2.97
N HIS A 27 -11.66 -11.11 -3.18
CA HIS A 27 -10.91 -12.20 -2.59
C HIS A 27 -10.14 -12.94 -3.67
N LEU A 28 -8.90 -13.32 -3.37
CA LEU A 28 -8.04 -14.08 -4.28
C LEU A 28 -7.32 -15.18 -3.51
N ASP A 29 -7.31 -16.38 -4.08
CA ASP A 29 -6.67 -17.55 -3.50
C ASP A 29 -5.13 -17.48 -3.62
N ALA A 30 -4.43 -18.18 -2.73
CA ALA A 30 -2.98 -18.35 -2.83
C ALA A 30 -2.56 -18.90 -4.21
N GLY A 31 -1.50 -18.32 -4.77
CA GLY A 31 -0.98 -18.66 -6.09
C GLY A 31 -1.58 -17.86 -7.25
N THR A 32 -2.69 -17.14 -7.05
CA THR A 32 -3.24 -16.25 -8.09
C THR A 32 -2.25 -15.13 -8.44
N THR A 33 -2.10 -14.84 -9.73
CA THR A 33 -1.33 -13.66 -10.18
C THR A 33 -2.26 -12.45 -10.20
N LEU A 34 -2.00 -11.48 -9.31
CA LEU A 34 -2.75 -10.22 -9.27
C LEU A 34 -2.30 -9.30 -10.41
N VAL A 35 -0.99 -9.13 -10.57
CA VAL A 35 -0.39 -8.30 -11.63
C VAL A 35 0.62 -9.12 -12.42
N PRO A 36 0.34 -9.41 -13.70
CA PRO A 36 1.31 -10.07 -14.58
C PRO A 36 2.54 -9.19 -14.87
N LEU A 37 3.67 -9.82 -15.17
CA LEU A 37 4.87 -9.11 -15.62
C LEU A 37 4.58 -8.35 -16.91
N GLY A 38 5.03 -7.09 -17.01
CA GLY A 38 4.81 -6.26 -18.21
C GLY A 38 3.38 -5.79 -18.40
N ALA A 39 2.48 -6.05 -17.44
CA ALA A 39 1.11 -5.56 -17.51
C ALA A 39 1.06 -4.04 -17.37
N ARG A 40 0.08 -3.44 -18.05
CA ARG A 40 -0.41 -2.11 -17.68
C ARG A 40 -1.40 -2.29 -16.54
N VAL A 41 -1.16 -1.59 -15.44
CA VAL A 41 -2.02 -1.62 -14.27
C VAL A 41 -2.88 -0.36 -14.30
N ASP A 42 -4.19 -0.55 -14.21
CA ASP A 42 -5.24 0.46 -14.27
C ASP A 42 -6.10 0.48 -12.99
N ASN A 43 -5.57 -0.12 -11.92
CA ASN A 43 -6.20 -0.25 -10.62
C ASN A 43 -5.17 -0.09 -9.51
N ILE A 44 -5.62 0.49 -8.40
CA ILE A 44 -4.93 0.42 -7.11
C ILE A 44 -5.61 -0.64 -6.23
N TRP A 45 -4.79 -1.39 -5.50
CA TRP A 45 -5.28 -2.34 -4.50
C TRP A 45 -4.70 -2.03 -3.13
N PHE A 46 -5.56 -2.02 -2.11
CA PHE A 46 -5.14 -2.03 -0.71
C PHE A 46 -5.28 -3.45 -0.19
N VAL A 47 -4.21 -3.99 0.40
CA VAL A 47 -4.27 -5.30 1.04
C VAL A 47 -5.05 -5.16 2.34
N LEU A 48 -6.21 -5.79 2.43
CA LEU A 48 -7.04 -5.78 3.64
C LEU A 48 -6.61 -6.89 4.59
N ASP A 49 -6.37 -8.07 4.05
CA ASP A 49 -5.92 -9.26 4.76
C ASP A 49 -5.12 -10.17 3.82
N GLY A 50 -4.29 -11.04 4.39
CA GLY A 50 -3.41 -11.94 3.65
C GLY A 50 -2.08 -11.30 3.24
N ALA A 51 -1.41 -11.93 2.26
CA ALA A 51 -0.10 -11.53 1.80
C ALA A 51 0.07 -11.66 0.29
N LEU A 52 0.76 -10.70 -0.30
CA LEU A 52 1.17 -10.68 -1.70
C LEU A 52 2.70 -10.74 -1.79
N SER A 53 3.22 -11.27 -2.88
CA SER A 53 4.65 -11.37 -3.15
C SER A 53 4.98 -10.70 -4.48
N VAL A 54 6.08 -9.93 -4.49
CA VAL A 54 6.57 -9.23 -5.67
C VAL A 54 7.75 -9.99 -6.24
N HIS A 55 7.72 -10.30 -7.53
CA HIS A 55 8.73 -11.11 -8.20
C HIS A 55 9.34 -10.40 -9.41
N THR A 56 10.65 -10.51 -9.57
CA THR A 56 11.34 -10.08 -10.80
C THR A 56 10.93 -10.91 -12.01
N ALA A 57 11.32 -10.46 -13.21
CA ALA A 57 11.22 -11.28 -14.42
C ALA A 57 11.95 -12.63 -14.32
N ALA A 58 13.02 -12.71 -13.54
CA ALA A 58 13.77 -13.94 -13.27
C ALA A 58 13.09 -14.86 -12.23
N GLY A 59 11.95 -14.45 -11.66
CA GLY A 59 11.23 -15.21 -10.62
C GLY A 59 11.76 -15.04 -9.20
N THR A 60 12.71 -14.12 -8.99
CA THR A 60 13.24 -13.82 -7.66
C THR A 60 12.24 -12.99 -6.85
N GLN A 61 11.89 -13.43 -5.65
CA GLN A 61 11.02 -12.67 -4.75
C GLN A 61 11.74 -11.44 -4.16
N LEU A 62 11.30 -10.24 -4.55
CA LEU A 62 11.83 -8.96 -4.08
C LEU A 62 11.23 -8.51 -2.76
N ALA A 63 9.94 -8.76 -2.55
CA ALA A 63 9.22 -8.28 -1.38
C ALA A 63 8.04 -9.19 -1.06
N LEU A 64 7.64 -9.19 0.21
CA LEU A 64 6.37 -9.70 0.70
C LEU A 64 5.60 -8.49 1.23
N MET A 65 4.37 -8.32 0.76
CA MET A 65 3.46 -7.23 1.12
C MET A 65 2.30 -7.81 1.92
N GLY A 66 1.99 -7.22 3.07
CA GLY A 66 0.89 -7.64 3.93
C GLY A 66 -0.25 -6.62 3.97
N SER A 67 -1.21 -6.91 4.85
CA SER A 67 -2.30 -5.98 5.19
C SER A 67 -1.80 -4.55 5.37
N GLY A 68 -2.54 -3.59 4.83
CA GLY A 68 -2.22 -2.16 4.89
C GLY A 68 -1.28 -1.64 3.81
N GLU A 69 -0.65 -2.52 3.03
CA GLU A 69 0.18 -2.14 1.89
C GLU A 69 -0.65 -1.97 0.61
N ILE A 70 -0.02 -1.37 -0.41
CA ILE A 70 -0.66 -0.94 -1.64
C ILE A 70 0.05 -1.54 -2.84
N VAL A 71 -0.73 -1.87 -3.86
CA VAL A 71 -0.26 -2.33 -5.16
C VAL A 71 -0.88 -1.47 -6.26
N GLY A 72 -0.13 -1.20 -7.33
CA GLY A 72 -0.56 -0.39 -8.47
C GLY A 72 -0.32 1.10 -8.27
N GLU A 73 0.19 1.50 -7.12
CA GLU A 73 0.52 2.88 -6.77
C GLU A 73 1.55 3.49 -7.69
N MET A 74 2.51 2.68 -8.17
CA MET A 74 3.51 3.13 -9.13
C MET A 74 2.88 3.44 -10.48
N SER A 75 1.96 2.61 -10.95
CA SER A 75 1.28 2.79 -12.24
C SER A 75 0.28 3.95 -12.24
N LEU A 76 -0.32 4.24 -11.08
CA LEU A 76 -1.14 5.43 -10.89
C LEU A 76 -0.32 6.72 -11.08
N VAL A 77 0.94 6.75 -10.62
CA VAL A 77 1.82 7.92 -10.71
C VAL A 77 2.55 7.99 -12.06
N ASP A 78 3.05 6.86 -12.54
CA ASP A 78 3.76 6.71 -13.81
C ASP A 78 3.17 5.49 -14.56
N PRO A 79 2.31 5.68 -15.59
CA PRO A 79 1.55 4.63 -16.27
C PRO A 79 2.39 3.73 -17.20
N ALA A 80 3.66 3.51 -16.85
CA ALA A 80 4.55 2.55 -17.49
C ALA A 80 4.14 1.09 -17.17
N PRO A 81 4.39 0.15 -18.11
CA PRO A 81 4.25 -1.27 -17.82
C PRO A 81 5.12 -1.72 -16.63
N THR A 82 4.59 -2.59 -15.78
CA THR A 82 5.34 -3.04 -14.59
C THR A 82 6.54 -3.92 -14.96
N ALA A 83 7.69 -3.68 -14.33
CA ALA A 83 8.89 -4.51 -14.45
C ALA A 83 8.89 -5.74 -13.53
N VAL A 84 7.87 -5.87 -12.69
CA VAL A 84 7.70 -6.96 -11.71
C VAL A 84 6.31 -7.55 -11.80
N SER A 85 6.15 -8.79 -11.36
CA SER A 85 4.84 -9.41 -11.18
C SER A 85 4.45 -9.42 -9.70
N VAL A 86 3.15 -9.41 -9.42
CA VAL A 86 2.58 -9.52 -8.07
C VAL A 86 1.70 -10.76 -8.00
N ARG A 87 1.97 -11.63 -7.03
CA ARG A 87 1.27 -12.88 -6.82
C ARG A 87 0.74 -12.97 -5.40
N VAL A 88 -0.41 -13.60 -5.22
CA VAL A 88 -1.00 -13.90 -3.92
C VAL A 88 -0.17 -14.98 -3.25
N ALA A 89 0.45 -14.66 -2.11
CA ALA A 89 1.31 -15.58 -1.36
C ALA A 89 0.51 -16.41 -0.35
N SER A 90 -0.53 -15.84 0.23
CA SER A 90 -1.57 -16.49 1.00
C SER A 90 -2.92 -15.89 0.60
N ASP A 91 -4.01 -16.63 0.75
CA ASP A 91 -5.37 -16.14 0.50
C ASP A 91 -5.52 -14.70 1.00
N ALA A 92 -5.95 -13.82 0.11
CA ALA A 92 -5.89 -12.39 0.32
C ALA A 92 -7.24 -11.74 0.03
N THR A 93 -7.58 -10.77 0.87
CA THR A 93 -8.69 -9.85 0.63
C THR A 93 -8.11 -8.50 0.26
N LEU A 94 -8.55 -7.91 -0.84
CA LEU A 94 -8.08 -6.62 -1.33
C LEU A 94 -9.26 -5.65 -1.51
N LEU A 95 -9.02 -4.36 -1.33
CA LEU A 95 -9.90 -3.30 -1.83
C LEU A 95 -9.36 -2.83 -3.17
N ARG A 96 -10.07 -3.10 -4.26
CA ARG A 96 -9.74 -2.67 -5.62
C ARG A 96 -10.43 -1.35 -5.95
N ILE A 97 -9.69 -0.36 -6.44
CA ILE A 97 -10.24 0.90 -6.96
C ILE A 97 -9.61 1.18 -8.33
N SER A 98 -10.41 1.59 -9.31
CA SER A 98 -9.87 1.94 -10.63
C SER A 98 -9.05 3.23 -10.58
N ASP A 99 -8.00 3.31 -11.40
CA ASP A 99 -7.17 4.50 -11.51
C ASP A 99 -7.98 5.72 -11.96
N ALA A 100 -8.98 5.52 -12.82
CA ALA A 100 -9.89 6.57 -13.25
C ALA A 100 -10.68 7.17 -12.08
N THR A 101 -11.17 6.32 -11.16
CA THR A 101 -11.89 6.75 -9.95
C THR A 101 -10.99 7.55 -9.02
N VAL A 102 -9.78 7.07 -8.77
CA VAL A 102 -8.80 7.77 -7.91
C VAL A 102 -8.38 9.09 -8.56
N SER A 103 -8.04 9.08 -9.84
CA SER A 103 -7.62 10.27 -10.59
C SER A 103 -8.71 11.35 -10.60
N ALA A 104 -9.97 10.97 -10.77
CA ALA A 104 -11.09 11.91 -10.70
C ALA A 104 -11.21 12.56 -9.31
N LYS A 105 -11.02 11.80 -8.23
CA LYS A 105 -11.03 12.34 -6.87
C LYS A 105 -9.84 13.23 -6.58
N LEU A 106 -8.63 12.84 -7.02
CA LEU A 106 -7.43 13.67 -6.92
C LEU A 106 -7.58 15.01 -7.66
N SER A 107 -8.29 15.00 -8.80
CA SER A 107 -8.49 16.20 -9.62
C SER A 107 -9.58 17.13 -9.06
N SER A 108 -10.61 16.58 -8.42
CA SER A 108 -11.76 17.33 -7.90
C SER A 108 -11.60 17.80 -6.45
N ASP A 109 -10.68 17.19 -5.69
CA ASP A 109 -10.46 17.50 -4.28
C ASP A 109 -8.95 17.68 -4.00
N PRO A 110 -8.44 18.93 -4.06
CA PRO A 110 -7.03 19.22 -3.79
C PRO A 110 -6.58 18.85 -2.37
N ALA A 111 -7.49 18.88 -1.40
CA ALA A 111 -7.16 18.53 -0.02
C ALA A 111 -6.97 17.01 0.13
N PHE A 112 -7.84 16.21 -0.50
CA PHE A 112 -7.64 14.76 -0.63
C PHE A 112 -6.33 14.48 -1.38
N ALA A 113 -6.07 15.15 -2.50
CA ALA A 113 -4.86 14.93 -3.28
C ALA A 113 -3.58 15.18 -2.49
N ALA A 114 -3.51 16.30 -1.74
CA ALA A 114 -2.36 16.60 -0.89
C ALA A 114 -2.10 15.49 0.15
N ARG A 115 -3.16 15.02 0.82
CA ARG A 115 -3.03 13.93 1.81
C ARG A 115 -2.65 12.62 1.15
N PHE A 116 -3.31 12.24 0.05
CA PHE A 116 -3.05 11.00 -0.67
C PHE A 116 -1.61 10.94 -1.19
N TYR A 117 -1.11 12.01 -1.84
CA TYR A 117 0.27 12.03 -2.31
C TYR A 117 1.28 12.06 -1.17
N ARG A 118 1.01 12.76 -0.05
CA ARG A 118 1.87 12.68 1.14
C ARG A 118 1.94 11.24 1.66
N ALA A 119 0.81 10.59 1.76
CA ALA A 119 0.67 9.19 2.19
C ALA A 119 1.46 8.25 1.29
N LEU A 120 1.36 8.44 -0.04
CA LEU A 120 2.10 7.68 -1.04
C LEU A 120 3.62 7.91 -0.93
N CYS A 121 4.06 9.16 -0.75
CA CYS A 121 5.48 9.48 -0.55
C CYS A 121 6.06 8.81 0.70
N VAL A 122 5.33 8.85 1.83
CA VAL A 122 5.74 8.17 3.07
C VAL A 122 5.84 6.66 2.86
N PHE A 123 4.85 6.07 2.19
CA PHE A 123 4.85 4.64 1.84
C PHE A 123 6.04 4.27 0.96
N LEU A 124 6.27 5.00 -0.13
CA LEU A 124 7.37 4.74 -1.06
C LEU A 124 8.75 4.95 -0.41
N ALA A 125 8.91 5.95 0.46
CA ALA A 125 10.14 6.15 1.21
C ALA A 125 10.44 4.96 2.15
N SER A 126 9.42 4.46 2.86
CA SER A 126 9.54 3.27 3.71
C SER A 126 9.89 2.01 2.90
N ARG A 127 9.27 1.86 1.73
CA ARG A 127 9.56 0.76 0.79
C ARG A 127 10.97 0.84 0.26
N LEU A 128 11.43 2.02 -0.16
CA LEU A 128 12.81 2.23 -0.65
C LEU A 128 13.83 1.89 0.43
N ARG A 129 13.68 2.40 1.66
CA ARG A 129 14.56 2.05 2.79
C ARG A 129 14.60 0.54 3.04
N SER A 130 13.45 -0.13 2.97
CA SER A 130 13.36 -1.59 3.14
C SER A 130 14.10 -2.35 2.05
N THR A 131 13.98 -1.92 0.79
CA THR A 131 14.66 -2.55 -0.36
C THR A 131 16.17 -2.30 -0.31
N THR A 132 16.60 -1.07 -0.01
CA THR A 132 18.03 -0.71 0.12
C THR A 132 18.73 -1.52 1.21
N ARG A 133 18.08 -1.73 2.36
CA ARG A 133 18.60 -2.63 3.42
C ARG A 133 18.80 -4.05 2.93
N ARG A 134 17.83 -4.60 2.18
CA ARG A 134 17.92 -5.97 1.63
C ARG A 134 19.00 -6.14 0.57
N MET A 135 19.40 -5.06 -0.10
CA MET A 135 20.50 -5.07 -1.07
C MET A 135 21.89 -4.94 -0.40
N GLY A 136 21.98 -4.90 0.94
CA GLY A 136 23.25 -4.86 1.67
C GLY A 136 23.88 -3.47 1.78
N TYR A 137 23.15 -2.41 1.42
CA TYR A 137 23.62 -1.03 1.54
C TYR A 137 23.26 -0.36 2.89
N GLY A 138 22.64 -1.08 3.82
CA GLY A 138 22.35 -0.59 5.17
C GLY A 138 23.43 -1.02 6.15
N ASN A 139 23.96 -0.08 6.94
CA ASN A 139 24.93 -0.38 8.00
C ASN A 139 24.16 -0.67 9.30
N ASP A 140 24.36 -1.83 9.93
CA ASP A 140 23.64 -2.24 11.15
C ASP A 140 23.79 -1.23 12.33
N ALA A 141 24.83 -0.39 12.29
CA ALA A 141 25.15 0.61 13.30
C ALA A 141 24.31 1.90 13.24
N GLU A 142 23.76 2.28 12.08
CA GLU A 142 22.82 3.42 11.97
C GLU A 142 21.40 3.04 12.42
N ASP A 143 21.15 1.75 12.68
CA ASP A 143 19.83 1.15 12.82
C ASP A 143 19.40 0.87 14.27
N ALA A 144 20.25 1.14 15.26
CA ALA A 144 19.83 1.18 16.66
C ALA A 144 18.97 2.42 16.93
N ASP A 145 19.35 3.57 16.35
CA ASP A 145 18.60 4.84 16.47
C ASP A 145 17.32 4.83 15.61
N ALA A 146 17.35 4.29 14.39
CA ALA A 146 16.18 4.27 13.50
C ALA A 146 15.04 3.30 13.91
N LYS A 147 15.30 2.36 14.84
CA LYS A 147 14.26 1.47 15.39
C LYS A 147 13.42 2.14 16.49
N ASP A 148 13.97 3.18 17.11
CA ASP A 148 13.35 4.01 18.17
C ASP A 148 12.88 5.38 17.68
N GLU A 149 13.28 5.85 16.49
CA GLU A 149 12.78 7.08 15.88
C GLU A 149 11.41 6.92 15.19
N LEU A 150 10.44 6.35 15.89
CA LEU A 150 9.07 6.82 15.68
C LEU A 150 8.98 8.08 16.53
N THR A 151 9.06 9.26 15.92
CA THR A 151 8.70 10.49 16.63
C THR A 151 7.34 10.26 17.29
N ASP A 152 7.08 10.78 18.50
CA ASP A 152 5.80 10.58 19.19
C ASP A 152 4.59 10.90 18.28
N ASP A 153 4.74 11.89 17.40
CA ASP A 153 3.78 12.21 16.34
C ASP A 153 3.47 11.05 15.39
N LEU A 154 4.45 10.19 15.05
CA LEU A 154 4.23 9.01 14.21
C LEU A 154 3.55 7.88 14.99
N LEU A 155 3.78 7.77 16.31
CA LEU A 155 3.12 6.77 17.17
C LEU A 155 1.62 7.06 17.33
N ASP A 156 1.27 8.33 17.61
CA ASP A 156 -0.13 8.77 17.69
C ASP A 156 -0.87 8.57 16.37
N ASN A 157 -0.20 8.89 15.26
CA ASN A 157 -0.73 8.70 13.92
C ASN A 157 -0.91 7.22 13.55
N VAL A 158 -0.09 6.30 14.08
CA VAL A 158 -0.25 4.86 13.87
C VAL A 158 -1.49 4.31 14.60
N HIS A 159 -1.77 4.76 15.82
CA HIS A 159 -3.00 4.36 16.52
C HIS A 159 -4.26 4.79 15.74
N LEU A 160 -4.29 6.04 15.27
CA LEU A 160 -5.42 6.56 14.51
C LEU A 160 -5.57 5.86 13.15
N ALA A 161 -4.46 5.60 12.47
CA ALA A 161 -4.45 4.84 11.23
C ALA A 161 -5.02 3.42 11.43
N GLY A 162 -4.67 2.75 12.54
CA GLY A 162 -5.21 1.43 12.89
C GLY A 162 -6.72 1.46 13.05
N ALA A 163 -7.22 2.43 13.81
CA ALA A 163 -8.67 2.62 14.00
C ALA A 163 -9.40 2.90 12.68
N ARG A 164 -8.79 3.67 11.77
CA ARG A 164 -9.34 3.93 10.42
C ARG A 164 -9.37 2.67 9.57
N PHE A 165 -8.29 1.90 9.57
CA PHE A 165 -8.21 0.63 8.85
C PHE A 165 -9.27 -0.37 9.34
N ASP A 166 -9.39 -0.54 10.66
CA ASP A 166 -10.42 -1.40 11.26
C ASP A 166 -11.83 -0.95 10.90
N ARG A 167 -12.08 0.37 10.85
CA ARG A 167 -13.37 0.92 10.45
C ARG A 167 -13.68 0.63 8.99
N MET A 168 -12.69 0.74 8.10
CA MET A 168 -12.83 0.34 6.70
C MET A 168 -13.16 -1.16 6.60
N LEU A 169 -12.45 -2.02 7.33
CA LEU A 169 -12.71 -3.47 7.34
C LEU A 169 -14.14 -3.80 7.80
N LYS A 170 -14.61 -3.18 8.89
CA LYS A 170 -15.97 -3.34 9.40
C LYS A 170 -17.02 -2.93 8.37
N ARG A 171 -16.78 -1.84 7.65
CA ARG A 171 -17.71 -1.35 6.63
C ARG A 171 -17.75 -2.24 5.39
N LEU A 172 -16.61 -2.80 5.00
CA LEU A 172 -16.53 -3.74 3.88
C LEU A 172 -17.01 -5.15 4.25
N ALA A 173 -17.44 -5.38 5.49
CA ALA A 173 -17.99 -6.65 5.97
C ALA A 173 -19.52 -6.63 6.10
N GLY A 174 -20.19 -5.48 5.87
CA GLY A 174 -21.62 -5.29 6.03
C GLY A 174 -22.24 -4.42 4.95
#